data_AF-B7RG14-F1
#
_entry.id   AF-B7RG14-F1
#
_cell.length_a   1.000
_cell.length_b   1.000
_cell.length_c   1.000
_cell.angle_alpha   90.00
_cell.angle_beta   90.00
_cell.angle_gamma   90.00
#
_symmetry.space_group_name_H-M   'P 1'
#
loop_
_entity.id
_entity.type
_entity.pdbx_description
1 polymer ?
#
loop_
_entity_poly.entity_id
_entity_poly.type
_entity_poly.pdbx_seq_one_letter_code
_entity_poly.pdbx_strand_id
1 'polypeptide(L)'
;MAESSLSDTQINFIEQFLKVKLPAQTADPAEFVLDDDYVSDNPADIWLDAKGQVDATLSPLMSELAKSDDPNLTRIARFGLSGVTKGNNTALMAAILNFNGSSGAARAGSAQALGKEIDTYSEFLGSDPIVALCENNPFGHALAIRAPLIKALNTMKTMISA
;
A
#
# COMPACT_ATOMS: atom_id res chain seq x y z
N MET A 1 -13.24 31.96 5.06
CA MET A 1 -14.03 31.18 6.04
C MET A 1 -14.60 29.99 5.31
N ALA A 2 -14.16 28.78 5.64
CA ALA A 2 -14.70 27.56 5.05
C ALA A 2 -15.10 26.64 6.21
N GLU A 3 -16.40 26.60 6.48
CA GLU A 3 -17.02 25.66 7.39
C GLU A 3 -16.97 24.26 6.73
N SER A 4 -16.32 23.31 7.40
CA SER A 4 -16.40 21.89 7.01
C SER A 4 -17.74 21.34 7.53
N SER A 5 -18.71 21.13 6.63
CA SER A 5 -20.01 20.54 6.96
C SER A 5 -19.93 19.02 6.84
N LEU A 6 -19.43 18.36 7.90
CA LEU A 6 -19.71 16.94 8.10
C LEU A 6 -21.23 16.73 8.01
N SER A 7 -21.68 15.73 7.26
CA SER A 7 -23.12 15.46 7.13
C SER A 7 -23.69 14.98 8.46
N ASP A 8 -24.97 15.25 8.70
CA ASP A 8 -25.63 14.90 9.97
C ASP A 8 -25.61 13.38 10.26
N THR A 9 -25.47 12.55 9.23
CA THR A 9 -25.26 11.10 9.35
C THR A 9 -23.85 10.75 9.82
N GLN A 10 -22.83 11.48 9.36
CA GLN A 10 -21.45 11.35 9.85
C GLN A 10 -21.34 11.86 11.29
N ILE A 11 -22.05 12.96 11.61
CA ILE A 11 -22.12 13.51 12.97
C ILE A 11 -22.85 12.54 13.91
N ASN A 12 -23.99 11.96 13.52
CA ASN A 12 -24.70 10.98 14.35
C ASN A 12 -23.93 9.67 14.51
N PHE A 13 -23.24 9.19 13.48
CA PHE A 13 -22.39 8.00 13.61
C PHE A 13 -21.25 8.26 14.62
N ILE A 14 -20.66 9.44 14.58
CA ILE A 14 -19.61 9.88 15.51
C ILE A 14 -20.17 10.12 16.94
N GLU A 15 -21.33 10.77 17.09
CA GLU A 15 -21.95 11.09 18.39
C GLU A 15 -22.56 9.86 19.08
N GLN A 16 -23.08 8.90 18.33
CA GLN A 16 -23.71 7.71 18.88
C GLN A 16 -22.70 6.62 19.26
N PHE A 17 -21.54 6.55 18.56
CA PHE A 17 -20.48 5.60 18.88
C PHE A 17 -19.40 6.17 19.84
N LEU A 18 -19.16 7.49 19.82
CA LEU A 18 -18.07 8.13 20.58
C LEU A 18 -18.50 9.31 21.47
N LYS A 19 -19.74 9.81 21.36
CA LYS A 19 -20.28 10.97 22.11
C LYS A 19 -19.49 12.31 22.00
N VAL A 20 -18.64 12.61 20.97
CA VAL A 20 -17.89 13.91 20.81
C VAL A 20 -17.49 14.27 19.32
N LYS A 21 -17.14 15.56 18.94
CA LYS A 21 -16.91 16.16 17.55
C LYS A 21 -15.47 16.72 17.18
N LEU A 22 -15.07 16.91 15.86
CA LEU A 22 -13.68 17.26 15.32
C LEU A 22 -13.50 18.18 14.02
N PRO A 23 -12.29 18.81 13.72
CA PRO A 23 -11.85 19.47 12.40
C PRO A 23 -10.35 19.27 11.83
N ALA A 24 -9.93 19.88 10.64
CA ALA A 24 -8.98 19.41 9.54
C ALA A 24 -7.60 20.14 9.12
N GLN A 25 -6.95 19.75 7.97
CA GLN A 25 -5.50 19.68 7.42
C GLN A 25 -4.95 20.76 6.39
N THR A 26 -3.65 20.72 5.92
CA THR A 26 -3.09 21.21 4.58
C THR A 26 -1.69 20.66 4.08
N ALA A 27 -1.34 20.78 2.75
CA ALA A 27 -0.41 20.03 1.81
C ALA A 27 0.81 20.81 1.15
N ASP A 28 1.85 20.21 0.45
CA ASP A 28 2.10 20.09 -1.05
C ASP A 28 3.57 19.60 -1.46
N PRO A 29 3.87 18.82 -2.56
CA PRO A 29 5.02 19.08 -3.50
C PRO A 29 4.97 18.55 -5.00
N ALA A 30 5.95 19.00 -5.82
CA ALA A 30 6.13 18.93 -7.30
C ALA A 30 6.41 17.57 -8.03
N GLU A 31 6.03 17.50 -9.33
CA GLU A 31 5.99 16.34 -10.25
C GLU A 31 7.34 15.91 -10.89
N PHE A 32 7.56 14.58 -10.98
CA PHE A 32 8.63 13.87 -11.72
C PHE A 32 7.95 12.92 -12.72
N VAL A 33 8.26 13.01 -14.03
CA VAL A 33 7.60 12.22 -15.09
C VAL A 33 8.57 11.16 -15.63
N LEU A 34 8.26 9.88 -15.44
CA LEU A 34 8.94 8.72 -16.06
C LEU A 34 8.14 8.25 -17.29
N ASP A 35 8.81 7.86 -18.37
CA ASP A 35 8.19 7.25 -19.56
C ASP A 35 7.49 5.92 -19.18
N ASP A 36 6.23 5.76 -19.58
CA ASP A 36 5.32 4.66 -19.19
C ASP A 36 5.78 3.24 -19.60
N ASP A 37 6.82 3.12 -20.44
CA ASP A 37 7.28 1.86 -21.05
C ASP A 37 8.60 1.29 -20.48
N TYR A 38 9.23 1.95 -19.48
CA TYR A 38 10.45 1.41 -18.87
C TYR A 38 10.14 0.26 -17.90
N VAL A 39 10.54 -0.97 -18.27
CA VAL A 39 10.52 -2.14 -17.39
C VAL A 39 11.94 -2.39 -16.89
N SER A 40 12.20 -2.22 -15.59
CA SER A 40 13.50 -2.53 -14.99
C SER A 40 13.79 -4.04 -15.03
N ASP A 41 15.03 -4.42 -15.33
CA ASP A 41 15.52 -5.81 -15.22
C ASP A 41 15.72 -6.28 -13.77
N ASN A 42 15.43 -5.41 -12.79
CA ASN A 42 15.59 -5.67 -11.38
C ASN A 42 14.22 -5.68 -10.67
N PRO A 43 13.84 -6.79 -10.02
CA PRO A 43 12.55 -6.89 -9.32
C PRO A 43 12.41 -5.90 -8.17
N ALA A 44 13.53 -5.47 -7.58
CA ALA A 44 13.50 -4.45 -6.52
C ALA A 44 12.98 -3.11 -7.05
N ASP A 45 13.36 -2.71 -8.25
CA ASP A 45 12.97 -1.40 -8.79
C ASP A 45 11.48 -1.41 -9.15
N ILE A 46 11.00 -2.49 -9.79
CA ILE A 46 9.58 -2.70 -10.10
C ILE A 46 8.73 -2.64 -8.82
N TRP A 47 9.18 -3.32 -7.75
CA TRP A 47 8.46 -3.34 -6.49
C TRP A 47 8.47 -1.99 -5.78
N LEU A 48 9.63 -1.33 -5.71
CA LEU A 48 9.79 -0.05 -5.02
C LEU A 48 9.01 1.07 -5.71
N ASP A 49 8.96 1.08 -7.04
CA ASP A 49 8.15 2.05 -7.79
C ASP A 49 6.65 1.89 -7.48
N ALA A 50 6.11 0.67 -7.65
CA ALA A 50 4.69 0.41 -7.37
C ALA A 50 4.33 0.66 -5.90
N LYS A 51 5.23 0.31 -4.97
CA LYS A 51 5.05 0.61 -3.55
C LYS A 51 5.10 2.12 -3.29
N GLY A 52 6.00 2.85 -3.92
CA GLY A 52 6.09 4.30 -3.84
C GLY A 52 4.82 4.99 -4.32
N GLN A 53 4.24 4.54 -5.43
CA GLN A 53 2.95 5.03 -5.93
C GLN A 53 1.83 4.82 -4.91
N VAL A 54 1.73 3.62 -4.34
CA VAL A 54 0.72 3.34 -3.31
C VAL A 54 0.94 4.18 -2.05
N ASP A 55 2.17 4.25 -1.54
CA ASP A 55 2.49 5.03 -0.33
C ASP A 55 2.20 6.55 -0.56
N ALA A 56 2.42 7.06 -1.76
CA ALA A 56 2.05 8.44 -2.14
C ALA A 56 0.53 8.65 -2.11
N THR A 57 -0.26 7.71 -2.65
CA THR A 57 -1.73 7.79 -2.59
C THR A 57 -2.27 7.62 -1.17
N LEU A 58 -1.58 6.87 -0.31
CA LEU A 58 -1.98 6.67 1.08
C LEU A 58 -1.76 7.91 1.95
N SER A 59 -0.86 8.83 1.57
CA SER A 59 -0.50 9.97 2.41
C SER A 59 -1.71 10.84 2.81
N PRO A 60 -2.63 11.25 1.89
CA PRO A 60 -3.88 11.93 2.26
C PRO A 60 -4.75 11.12 3.24
N LEU A 61 -4.98 9.83 2.97
CA LEU A 61 -5.76 8.97 3.86
C LEU A 61 -5.09 8.81 5.22
N MET A 62 -3.79 8.55 5.28
CA MET A 62 -3.03 8.45 6.55
C MET A 62 -3.12 9.74 7.34
N SER A 63 -3.09 10.87 6.65
CA SER A 63 -3.20 12.19 7.25
C SER A 63 -4.62 12.48 7.75
N GLU A 64 -5.67 11.88 7.17
CA GLU A 64 -7.04 11.88 7.72
C GLU A 64 -7.20 10.88 8.88
N LEU A 65 -6.64 9.68 8.75
CA LEU A 65 -6.63 8.64 9.78
C LEU A 65 -5.82 9.05 11.02
N ALA A 66 -4.78 9.87 10.88
CA ALA A 66 -3.98 10.41 11.97
C ALA A 66 -4.77 11.40 12.84
N LYS A 67 -5.84 11.99 12.31
CA LYS A 67 -6.78 12.83 13.06
C LYS A 67 -7.83 12.01 13.79
N SER A 68 -7.83 10.68 13.61
CA SER A 68 -8.68 9.77 14.35
C SER A 68 -8.05 9.42 15.70
N ASP A 69 -8.85 9.52 16.75
CA ASP A 69 -8.50 9.05 18.09
C ASP A 69 -8.60 7.51 18.23
N ASP A 70 -9.07 6.81 17.20
CA ASP A 70 -9.09 5.35 17.18
C ASP A 70 -7.64 4.83 17.06
N PRO A 71 -7.13 4.09 18.07
CA PRO A 71 -5.74 3.67 18.10
C PRO A 71 -5.37 2.71 16.96
N ASN A 72 -6.33 2.04 16.33
CA ASN A 72 -6.11 1.23 15.14
C ASN A 72 -5.99 2.11 13.89
N LEU A 73 -6.82 3.15 13.76
CA LEU A 73 -6.71 4.12 12.67
C LEU A 73 -5.42 4.95 12.80
N THR A 74 -5.03 5.36 14.01
CA THR A 74 -3.74 5.98 14.27
C THR A 74 -2.58 5.03 13.95
N ARG A 75 -2.74 3.72 14.20
CA ARG A 75 -1.73 2.71 13.85
C ARG A 75 -1.58 2.58 12.33
N ILE A 76 -2.68 2.56 11.59
CA ILE A 76 -2.66 2.54 10.12
C ILE A 76 -2.05 3.85 9.58
N ALA A 77 -2.42 4.98 10.16
CA ALA A 77 -1.85 6.29 9.84
C ALA A 77 -0.34 6.39 10.13
N ARG A 78 0.15 5.66 11.14
CA ARG A 78 1.56 5.74 11.57
C ARG A 78 2.47 4.79 10.81
N PHE A 79 1.96 3.63 10.40
CA PHE A 79 2.77 2.59 9.78
C PHE A 79 2.44 2.37 8.30
N GLY A 80 1.45 3.06 7.74
CA GLY A 80 1.05 2.92 6.34
C GLY A 80 0.68 1.48 5.98
N LEU A 81 0.84 1.12 4.71
CA LEU A 81 0.55 -0.24 4.25
C LEU A 81 1.45 -1.28 4.93
N SER A 82 2.71 -0.94 5.23
CA SER A 82 3.64 -1.89 5.84
C SER A 82 3.17 -2.35 7.22
N GLY A 83 2.53 -1.47 7.99
CA GLY A 83 1.91 -1.79 9.28
C GLY A 83 0.78 -2.81 9.23
N VAL A 84 0.16 -3.00 8.06
CA VAL A 84 -0.99 -3.91 7.87
C VAL A 84 -0.68 -5.12 6.98
N THR A 85 0.50 -5.15 6.35
CA THR A 85 0.95 -6.26 5.49
C THR A 85 1.31 -7.55 6.22
N LYS A 86 1.20 -7.61 7.55
CA LYS A 86 1.48 -8.81 8.37
C LYS A 86 2.87 -9.44 8.12
N GLY A 87 3.85 -8.62 7.71
CA GLY A 87 5.22 -9.07 7.41
C GLY A 87 5.46 -9.50 5.96
N ASN A 88 4.43 -9.56 5.11
CA ASN A 88 4.56 -9.95 3.71
C ASN A 88 5.52 -9.05 2.94
N ASN A 89 5.54 -7.74 3.21
CA ASN A 89 6.48 -6.82 2.57
C ASN A 89 7.94 -7.11 2.94
N THR A 90 8.19 -7.47 4.20
CA THR A 90 9.54 -7.85 4.64
C THR A 90 9.98 -9.16 4.00
N ALA A 91 9.10 -10.17 3.96
CA ALA A 91 9.38 -11.46 3.35
C ALA A 91 9.66 -11.34 1.84
N LEU A 92 8.82 -10.59 1.12
CA LEU A 92 9.00 -10.30 -0.29
C LEU A 92 10.33 -9.58 -0.56
N MET A 93 10.64 -8.54 0.22
CA MET A 93 11.91 -7.82 0.06
C MET A 93 13.13 -8.70 0.33
N ALA A 94 13.08 -9.56 1.34
CA ALA A 94 14.16 -10.51 1.61
C ALA A 94 14.36 -11.48 0.43
N ALA A 95 13.27 -11.98 -0.17
CA ALA A 95 13.35 -12.87 -1.33
C ALA A 95 13.88 -12.16 -2.59
N ILE A 96 13.49 -10.90 -2.82
CA ILE A 96 14.03 -10.06 -3.90
C ILE A 96 15.54 -9.89 -3.75
N LEU A 97 16.01 -9.52 -2.56
CA LEU A 97 17.44 -9.33 -2.29
C LEU A 97 18.22 -10.64 -2.48
N ASN A 98 17.67 -11.75 -2.01
CA ASN A 98 18.28 -13.07 -2.18
C ASN A 98 18.34 -13.47 -3.67
N PHE A 99 17.26 -13.26 -4.44
CA PHE A 99 17.25 -13.50 -5.88
C PHE A 99 18.33 -12.67 -6.57
N ASN A 100 18.37 -11.36 -6.34
CA ASN A 100 19.34 -10.45 -6.94
C ASN A 100 20.80 -10.81 -6.61
N GLY A 101 21.07 -11.25 -5.38
CA GLY A 101 22.39 -11.70 -4.95
C GLY A 101 22.77 -13.11 -5.41
N SER A 102 21.82 -13.90 -5.94
CA SER A 102 22.06 -15.27 -6.39
C SER A 102 22.51 -15.33 -7.84
N SER A 103 23.35 -16.31 -8.18
CA SER A 103 23.79 -16.59 -9.54
C SER A 103 23.99 -18.10 -9.77
N GLY A 104 24.16 -18.50 -11.04
CA GLY A 104 24.37 -19.90 -11.40
C GLY A 104 23.27 -20.83 -10.88
N ALA A 105 23.66 -21.99 -10.34
CA ALA A 105 22.71 -22.99 -9.84
C ALA A 105 21.82 -22.48 -8.67
N ALA A 106 22.29 -21.51 -7.89
CA ALA A 106 21.50 -20.93 -6.79
C ALA A 106 20.37 -20.01 -7.29
N ARG A 107 20.47 -19.48 -8.52
CA ARG A 107 19.47 -18.56 -9.07
C ARG A 107 18.10 -19.19 -9.19
N ALA A 108 18.03 -20.45 -9.63
CA ALA A 108 16.76 -21.16 -9.80
C ALA A 108 16.03 -21.38 -8.46
N GLY A 109 16.75 -21.75 -7.40
CA GLY A 109 16.18 -21.90 -6.06
C GLY A 109 15.68 -20.57 -5.49
N SER A 110 16.45 -19.50 -5.68
CA SER A 110 16.05 -18.16 -5.26
C SER A 110 14.88 -17.59 -6.08
N ALA A 111 14.78 -17.93 -7.37
CA ALA A 111 13.63 -17.60 -8.22
C ALA A 111 12.35 -18.29 -7.71
N GLN A 112 12.43 -19.57 -7.36
CA GLN A 112 11.31 -20.31 -6.79
C GLN A 112 10.86 -19.71 -5.45
N ALA A 113 11.83 -19.36 -4.58
CA ALA A 113 11.53 -18.73 -3.30
C ALA A 113 10.85 -17.36 -3.48
N LEU A 114 11.35 -16.53 -4.40
CA LEU A 114 10.72 -15.26 -4.75
C LEU A 114 9.31 -15.46 -5.33
N GLY A 115 9.12 -16.43 -6.22
CA GLY A 115 7.80 -16.76 -6.75
C GLY A 115 6.77 -17.10 -5.66
N LYS A 116 7.19 -17.83 -4.62
CA LYS A 116 6.33 -18.15 -3.47
C LYS A 116 5.92 -16.91 -2.68
N GLU A 117 6.85 -15.98 -2.42
CA GLU A 117 6.53 -14.74 -1.70
C GLU A 117 5.66 -13.80 -2.54
N ILE A 118 5.84 -13.80 -3.87
CA ILE A 118 4.93 -13.09 -4.80
C ILE A 118 3.50 -13.62 -4.67
N ASP A 119 3.33 -14.94 -4.67
CA ASP A 119 2.00 -15.56 -4.52
C ASP A 119 1.38 -15.26 -3.16
N THR A 120 2.17 -15.38 -2.10
CA THR A 120 1.74 -15.08 -0.73
C THR A 120 1.27 -13.64 -0.60
N TYR A 121 2.02 -12.69 -1.16
CA TYR A 121 1.63 -11.27 -1.14
C TYR A 121 0.38 -11.03 -1.99
N SER A 122 0.27 -11.66 -3.16
CA SER A 122 -0.90 -11.52 -4.04
C SER A 122 -2.17 -12.05 -3.37
N GLU A 123 -2.10 -13.19 -2.69
CA GLU A 123 -3.21 -13.75 -1.91
C GLU A 123 -3.61 -12.83 -0.76
N PHE A 124 -2.64 -12.28 -0.03
CA PHE A 124 -2.90 -11.27 1.00
C PHE A 124 -3.65 -10.06 0.44
N LEU A 125 -3.22 -9.50 -0.70
CA LEU A 125 -3.90 -8.37 -1.32
C LEU A 125 -5.33 -8.71 -1.74
N GLY A 126 -5.59 -9.95 -2.19
CA GLY A 126 -6.92 -10.40 -2.59
C GLY A 126 -7.86 -10.70 -1.44
N SER A 127 -7.34 -11.12 -0.28
CA SER A 127 -8.13 -11.68 0.82
C SER A 127 -8.21 -10.80 2.06
N ASP A 128 -7.27 -9.87 2.27
CA ASP A 128 -7.23 -9.11 3.51
C ASP A 128 -8.29 -8.00 3.54
N PRO A 129 -9.19 -8.00 4.54
CA PRO A 129 -10.27 -7.02 4.61
C PRO A 129 -9.75 -5.59 4.83
N ILE A 130 -8.56 -5.39 5.40
CA ILE A 130 -7.98 -4.06 5.61
C ILE A 130 -7.67 -3.40 4.27
N VAL A 131 -7.18 -4.16 3.29
CA VAL A 131 -6.90 -3.62 1.94
C VAL A 131 -8.20 -3.14 1.29
N ALA A 132 -9.28 -3.93 1.40
CA ALA A 132 -10.58 -3.54 0.89
C ALA A 132 -11.16 -2.32 1.62
N LEU A 133 -10.94 -2.18 2.93
CA LEU A 133 -11.37 -1.01 3.71
C LEU A 133 -10.59 0.25 3.35
N CYS A 134 -9.30 0.14 3.04
CA CYS A 134 -8.51 1.27 2.57
C CYS A 134 -8.97 1.75 1.19
N GLU A 135 -9.21 0.84 0.24
CA GLU A 135 -9.68 1.23 -1.09
C GLU A 135 -11.13 1.74 -1.10
N ASN A 136 -12.00 1.14 -0.28
CA ASN A 136 -13.41 1.55 -0.12
C ASN A 136 -13.59 2.42 1.12
N ASN A 137 -12.67 3.35 1.36
CA ASN A 137 -12.71 4.18 2.54
C ASN A 137 -13.85 5.23 2.46
N PRO A 138 -14.48 5.58 3.58
CA PRO A 138 -15.57 6.55 3.60
C PRO A 138 -15.09 8.02 3.54
N PHE A 139 -13.78 8.27 3.45
CA PHE A 139 -13.20 9.61 3.48
C PHE A 139 -13.14 10.26 2.08
N GLY A 140 -13.63 9.59 1.05
CA GLY A 140 -13.75 10.15 -0.30
C GLY A 140 -12.43 10.20 -1.08
N HIS A 141 -11.35 9.64 -0.53
CA HIS A 141 -10.09 9.49 -1.25
C HIS A 141 -10.13 8.19 -2.06
N ALA A 142 -10.12 8.32 -3.39
CA ALA A 142 -9.95 7.16 -4.26
C ALA A 142 -8.53 6.61 -4.10
N LEU A 143 -8.40 5.42 -3.53
CA LEU A 143 -7.12 4.74 -3.36
C LEU A 143 -7.06 3.50 -4.23
N ALA A 144 -5.96 3.37 -4.97
CA ALA A 144 -5.64 2.17 -5.73
C ALA A 144 -4.43 1.49 -5.07
N ILE A 145 -4.68 0.43 -4.30
CA ILE A 145 -3.63 -0.34 -3.62
C ILE A 145 -3.37 -1.64 -4.39
N ARG A 146 -4.42 -2.41 -4.66
CA ARG A 146 -4.33 -3.73 -5.28
C ARG A 146 -3.83 -3.64 -6.70
N ALA A 147 -4.43 -2.76 -7.52
CA ALA A 147 -4.12 -2.68 -8.94
C ALA A 147 -2.61 -2.45 -9.23
N PRO A 148 -1.94 -1.41 -8.69
CA PRO A 148 -0.53 -1.18 -8.97
C PRO A 148 0.37 -2.30 -8.41
N LEU A 149 0.10 -2.80 -7.19
CA LEU A 149 0.93 -3.84 -6.58
C LEU A 149 0.77 -5.20 -7.28
N ILE A 150 -0.44 -5.59 -7.68
CA ILE A 150 -0.68 -6.82 -8.45
C ILE A 150 -0.02 -6.75 -9.82
N LYS A 151 -0.06 -5.58 -10.49
CA LYS A 151 0.66 -5.37 -11.75
C LYS A 151 2.16 -5.63 -11.55
N ALA A 152 2.78 -5.01 -10.54
CA ALA A 152 4.20 -5.19 -10.23
C ALA A 152 4.55 -6.65 -9.89
N LEU A 153 3.74 -7.32 -9.06
CA LEU A 153 3.91 -8.73 -8.70
C LEU A 153 3.88 -9.65 -9.93
N ASN A 154 2.95 -9.41 -10.86
CA ASN A 154 2.85 -10.17 -12.11
C ASN A 154 4.05 -9.93 -13.04
N THR A 155 4.52 -8.68 -13.15
CA THR A 155 5.73 -8.34 -13.93
C THR A 155 6.94 -9.06 -13.35
N MET A 156 7.14 -9.00 -12.03
CA MET A 156 8.22 -9.73 -11.36
C MET A 156 8.13 -11.23 -11.59
N LYS A 157 6.91 -11.81 -11.48
CA LYS A 157 6.71 -13.25 -11.67
C LYS A 157 7.06 -13.72 -13.08
N THR A 158 6.74 -12.90 -14.08
CA THR A 158 7.11 -13.18 -15.48
C THR A 158 8.63 -13.14 -15.65
N MET A 159 9.28 -12.12 -15.10
CA MET A 159 10.72 -11.93 -15.19
C MET A 159 11.55 -13.05 -14.55
N ILE A 160 11.12 -13.58 -13.40
CA ILE A 160 11.87 -14.66 -12.71
C ILE A 160 11.59 -16.05 -13.27
N SER A 161 10.59 -16.17 -14.16
CA SER A 161 10.24 -17.42 -14.84
C SER A 161 10.86 -17.54 -16.24
N ALA A 162 11.44 -16.45 -16.74
CA ALA A 162 12.16 -16.39 -18.01
C ALA A 162 13.61 -16.90 -17.86
#